data_AF-W2QLV7-F1
#
_entry.id   AF-W2QLV7-F1
#
_cell.length_a   1.000
_cell.length_b   1.000
_cell.length_c   1.000
_cell.angle_alpha   90.00
_cell.angle_beta   90.00
_cell.angle_gamma   90.00
#
_symmetry.space_group_name_H-M   'P 1'
#
loop_
_entity.id
_entity.type
_entity.pdbx_description
1 polymer ?
#
loop_
_entity_poly.entity_id
_entity_poly.type
_entity_poly.pdbx_seq_one_letter_code
_entity_poly.pdbx_strand_id
1 'polypeptide(L)'
;MKATLRIDAVMGDAEAAQLNGLVKIAGFGNSKYLMCFFHVLYNVRKRIRHLPDLTRAVVYRGILDMHYSLSEEELKSVWSRVMNEWRRDSRLRDFADYFYSQWL
;
A
#
# COMPACT_ATOMS: atom_id res chain seq x y z
N MET A 1 23.29 4.44 -32.05
CA MET A 1 23.30 3.92 -30.66
C MET A 1 21.90 3.43 -30.33
N LYS A 2 21.73 2.19 -29.84
CA LYS A 2 20.43 1.74 -29.32
C LYS A 2 20.20 2.44 -27.98
N ALA A 3 19.04 3.05 -27.79
CA ALA A 3 18.66 3.60 -26.49
C ALA A 3 18.59 2.46 -25.47
N THR A 4 19.32 2.59 -24.37
CA THR A 4 19.25 1.64 -23.26
C THR A 4 17.95 1.90 -22.51
N LEU A 5 17.10 0.88 -22.40
CA LEU A 5 15.88 0.95 -21.60
C LEU A 5 16.26 1.26 -20.15
N ARG A 6 15.76 2.36 -19.61
CA ARG A 6 15.91 2.75 -18.21
C ARG A 6 14.55 2.64 -17.55
N ILE A 7 14.50 1.92 -16.42
CA ILE A 7 13.28 1.72 -15.65
C ILE A 7 13.43 2.51 -14.36
N ASP A 8 12.65 3.59 -14.22
CA ASP A 8 12.75 4.48 -13.06
C ASP A 8 11.99 3.92 -11.85
N ALA A 9 10.86 3.25 -12.07
CA ALA A 9 10.07 2.65 -11.00
C ALA A 9 9.38 1.37 -11.47
N VAL A 10 9.11 0.49 -10.50
CA VAL A 10 8.31 -0.73 -10.67
C VAL A 10 7.26 -0.78 -9.59
N MET A 11 6.04 -1.17 -9.95
CA MET A 11 4.96 -1.36 -8.99
C MET A 11 4.63 -2.85 -8.86
N GLY A 12 4.75 -3.42 -7.65
CA GLY A 12 4.47 -4.83 -7.40
C GLY A 12 3.69 -5.05 -6.09
N ASP A 13 3.54 -6.31 -5.67
CA ASP A 13 2.91 -6.66 -4.39
C ASP A 13 3.91 -6.56 -3.22
N ALA A 14 3.44 -6.79 -1.99
CA ALA A 14 4.26 -6.80 -0.77
C ALA A 14 5.24 -7.97 -0.68
N GLU A 15 5.18 -8.91 -1.63
CA GLU A 15 5.97 -10.12 -1.60
C GLU A 15 7.43 -9.88 -1.98
N ALA A 16 8.33 -10.12 -1.02
CA ALA A 16 9.79 -10.00 -1.21
C ALA A 16 10.33 -10.82 -2.38
N ALA A 17 9.66 -11.91 -2.76
CA ALA A 17 10.03 -12.72 -3.92
C ALA A 17 9.95 -11.94 -5.23
N GLN A 18 8.98 -11.04 -5.38
CA GLN A 18 8.81 -10.21 -6.58
C GLN A 18 9.95 -9.19 -6.69
N LEU A 19 10.28 -8.51 -5.58
CA LEU A 19 11.42 -7.60 -5.51
C LEU A 19 12.73 -8.33 -5.83
N ASN A 20 12.97 -9.48 -5.20
CA ASN A 20 14.18 -10.28 -5.39
C ASN A 20 14.33 -10.84 -6.82
N GLY A 21 13.21 -11.06 -7.52
CA GLY A 21 13.22 -11.44 -8.93
C GLY A 21 13.58 -10.26 -9.84
N LEU A 22 13.02 -9.08 -9.57
CA LEU A 22 13.20 -7.88 -10.39
C LEU A 22 14.62 -7.32 -10.33
N VAL A 23 15.24 -7.28 -9.15
CA VAL A 23 16.63 -6.76 -9.01
C VAL A 23 17.66 -7.56 -9.80
N LYS A 24 17.33 -8.80 -10.21
CA LYS A 24 18.21 -9.66 -11.03
C LYS A 24 18.08 -9.40 -12.53
N ILE A 25 17.14 -8.58 -12.97
CA ILE A 25 16.90 -8.28 -14.39
C ILE A 25 17.69 -7.03 -14.79
N ALA A 26 18.38 -7.10 -15.94
CA ALA A 26 19.13 -5.96 -16.48
C ALA A 26 18.20 -4.74 -16.70
N GLY A 27 18.60 -3.57 -16.19
CA GLY A 27 17.83 -2.32 -16.25
C GLY A 27 16.97 -2.02 -15.01
N PHE A 28 16.83 -2.97 -14.08
CA PHE A 28 16.01 -2.82 -12.87
C PHE A 28 16.80 -2.57 -11.58
N GLY A 29 18.13 -2.76 -11.57
CA GLY A 29 18.96 -2.67 -10.36
C GLY A 29 18.91 -1.32 -9.63
N ASN A 30 18.55 -0.23 -10.33
CA ASN A 30 18.39 1.11 -9.76
C ASN A 30 16.93 1.61 -9.75
N SER A 31 15.97 0.76 -10.12
CA SER A 31 14.56 1.15 -10.18
C SER A 31 13.96 1.25 -8.78
N LYS A 32 13.12 2.24 -8.54
CA LYS A 32 12.39 2.35 -7.27
C LYS A 32 11.25 1.33 -7.26
N TYR A 33 11.31 0.38 -6.34
CA TYR A 33 10.17 -0.50 -6.09
C TYR A 33 9.11 0.26 -5.29
N LEU A 34 7.90 0.28 -5.82
CA LEU A 34 6.72 0.89 -5.25
C LEU A 34 5.66 -0.20 -5.06
N MET A 35 4.86 -0.03 -4.03
CA MET A 35 3.73 -0.92 -3.79
C MET A 35 2.60 -0.54 -4.73
N CYS A 36 2.09 -1.50 -5.48
CA CYS A 36 1.00 -1.26 -6.41
C CYS A 36 -0.30 -1.01 -5.65
N PHE A 37 -0.90 0.16 -5.86
CA PHE A 37 -2.15 0.55 -5.23
C PHE A 37 -3.28 -0.46 -5.47
N PHE A 38 -3.35 -1.06 -6.66
CA PHE A 38 -4.37 -2.07 -6.96
C PHE A 38 -4.15 -3.38 -6.20
N HIS A 39 -2.90 -3.78 -5.95
CA HIS A 39 -2.61 -4.93 -5.08
C HIS A 39 -3.00 -4.64 -3.63
N VAL A 40 -2.76 -3.42 -3.14
CA VAL A 40 -3.23 -2.97 -1.81
C VAL A 40 -4.75 -3.16 -1.71
N LEU A 41 -5.52 -2.59 -2.64
CA LEU A 41 -6.98 -2.66 -2.63
C LEU A 41 -7.48 -4.11 -2.71
N TYR A 42 -6.86 -4.94 -3.55
CA TYR A 42 -7.21 -6.34 -3.70
C TYR A 42 -6.98 -7.14 -2.40
N ASN A 43 -5.81 -6.98 -1.78
CA ASN A 43 -5.47 -7.65 -0.53
C ASN A 43 -6.31 -7.16 0.65
N VAL A 44 -6.58 -5.85 0.72
CA VAL A 44 -7.49 -5.26 1.70
C VAL A 44 -8.89 -5.82 1.54
N ARG A 45 -9.44 -5.85 0.31
CA ARG A 45 -10.78 -6.40 0.02
C ARG A 45 -10.93 -7.82 0.54
N LYS A 46 -9.94 -8.69 0.32
CA LYS A 46 -9.94 -10.05 0.84
C LYS A 46 -9.99 -10.09 2.37
N ARG A 47 -9.19 -9.24 3.03
CA ARG A 47 -9.07 -9.19 4.50
C ARG A 47 -10.37 -8.75 5.16
N ILE A 48 -10.97 -7.67 4.67
CA ILE A 48 -12.12 -7.02 5.31
C ILE A 48 -13.49 -7.54 4.84
N ARG A 49 -13.53 -8.56 3.96
CA ARG A 49 -14.78 -9.03 3.34
C ARG A 49 -15.86 -9.49 4.33
N HIS A 50 -15.46 -9.89 5.53
CA HIS A 50 -16.32 -10.38 6.60
C HIS A 50 -16.90 -9.25 7.47
N LEU A 51 -16.40 -8.03 7.31
CA LEU A 51 -16.84 -6.86 8.08
C LEU A 51 -18.12 -6.25 7.48
N PRO A 52 -18.92 -5.54 8.30
CA PRO A 52 -20.08 -4.79 7.80
C PRO A 52 -19.69 -3.76 6.73
N ASP A 53 -20.60 -3.47 5.81
CA ASP A 53 -20.33 -2.55 4.69
C ASP A 53 -19.89 -1.16 5.15
N LEU A 54 -20.50 -0.62 6.21
CA LEU A 54 -20.09 0.66 6.80
C LEU A 54 -18.64 0.64 7.30
N THR A 55 -18.23 -0.45 7.95
CA THR A 55 -16.84 -0.62 8.42
C THR A 55 -15.88 -0.75 7.25
N ARG A 56 -16.27 -1.48 6.20
CA ARG A 56 -15.47 -1.59 4.97
C ARG A 56 -15.31 -0.23 4.27
N ALA A 57 -16.36 0.58 4.23
CA ALA A 57 -16.31 1.93 3.67
C ALA A 57 -15.32 2.83 4.42
N VAL A 58 -15.27 2.76 5.76
CA VAL A 58 -14.28 3.49 6.58
C VAL A 58 -12.85 3.08 6.22
N VAL A 59 -12.59 1.79 6.00
CA VAL A 59 -11.28 1.30 5.56
C VAL A 59 -10.92 1.85 4.17
N TYR A 60 -11.81 1.72 3.19
CA TYR A 60 -11.51 2.21 1.84
C TYR A 60 -11.33 3.72 1.78
N ARG A 61 -12.15 4.49 2.53
CA ARG A 61 -11.98 5.94 2.63
C ARG A 61 -10.61 6.30 3.18
N GLY A 62 -10.18 5.66 4.27
CA GLY A 62 -8.86 5.91 4.85
C GLY A 62 -7.70 5.62 3.87
N ILE A 63 -7.80 4.54 3.10
CA ILE A 63 -6.80 4.20 2.07
C ILE A 63 -6.79 5.22 0.93
N LEU A 64 -7.96 5.68 0.49
CA LEU A 64 -8.07 6.71 -0.55
C LEU A 64 -7.52 8.05 -0.07
N ASP A 65 -7.83 8.46 1.17
CA ASP A 65 -7.29 9.68 1.77
C ASP A 65 -5.74 9.66 1.76
N MET A 66 -5.14 8.51 2.12
CA MET A 66 -3.68 8.33 2.06
C MET A 66 -3.16 8.43 0.62
N HIS A 67 -3.81 7.75 -0.33
CA HIS A 67 -3.37 7.71 -1.73
C HIS A 67 -3.41 9.09 -2.41
N TYR A 68 -4.40 9.91 -2.07
CA TYR A 68 -4.61 11.23 -2.65
C TYR A 68 -3.90 12.37 -1.91
N SER A 69 -3.11 12.08 -0.87
CA SER A 69 -2.27 13.08 -0.21
C SER A 69 -1.29 13.71 -1.21
N LEU A 70 -1.16 15.04 -1.20
CA LEU A 70 -0.37 15.80 -2.16
C LEU A 70 1.09 15.96 -1.76
N SER A 71 1.43 15.58 -0.52
CA SER A 71 2.80 15.66 0.00
C SER A 71 3.07 14.54 1.01
N GLU A 72 4.35 14.30 1.29
CA GLU A 72 4.76 13.35 2.32
C GLU A 72 4.31 13.79 3.72
N GLU A 73 4.32 15.09 4.00
CA GLU A 73 3.84 15.65 5.27
C GLU A 73 2.34 15.44 5.45
N GLU A 74 1.56 15.71 4.40
CA GLU A 74 0.12 15.44 4.39
C GLU A 74 -0.17 13.96 4.55
N LEU A 75 0.56 13.10 3.83
CA LEU A 75 0.45 11.65 3.96
C LEU A 75 0.70 11.20 5.40
N LYS A 76 1.74 11.70 6.06
CA LYS A 76 2.04 11.37 7.47
C LYS A 76 0.91 11.80 8.41
N SER A 77 0.33 12.97 8.19
CA SER A 77 -0.80 13.49 8.97
C SER A 77 -2.07 12.65 8.77
N VAL A 78 -2.44 12.41 7.50
CA VAL A 78 -3.58 11.56 7.12
C VAL A 78 -3.40 10.15 7.65
N TRP A 79 -2.20 9.59 7.53
CA TRP A 79 -1.86 8.27 8.05
C TRP A 79 -2.13 8.17 9.55
N SER A 80 -1.58 9.10 10.33
CA SER A 80 -1.79 9.12 11.80
C SER A 80 -3.27 9.20 12.14
N ARG A 81 -4.04 10.07 11.48
CA ARG A 81 -5.48 10.19 11.66
C ARG A 81 -6.23 8.89 11.37
N VAL A 82 -5.98 8.28 10.21
CA VAL A 82 -6.68 7.06 9.77
C VAL A 82 -6.33 5.86 10.64
N MET A 83 -5.05 5.69 10.99
CA MET A 83 -4.62 4.60 11.87
C MET A 83 -5.24 4.73 13.27
N ASN A 84 -5.32 5.95 13.80
CA ASN A 84 -6.02 6.21 15.06
C ASN A 84 -7.53 5.93 14.96
N GLU A 85 -8.18 6.29 13.84
CA GLU A 85 -9.59 5.96 13.60
C GLU A 85 -9.81 4.44 13.59
N TRP A 86 -9.00 3.69 12.83
CA TRP A 86 -9.12 2.23 12.75
C TRP A 86 -8.84 1.54 14.09
N ARG A 87 -7.84 1.98 14.86
CA ARG A 87 -7.52 1.37 16.17
C ARG A 87 -8.59 1.58 17.24
N ARG A 88 -9.40 2.64 17.11
CA ARG A 88 -10.54 2.90 18.01
C ARG A 88 -11.70 1.94 17.80
N ASP A 89 -11.87 1.42 16.59
CA ASP A 89 -12.84 0.38 16.28
C ASP A 89 -12.24 -1.01 16.59
N SER A 90 -12.81 -1.73 17.56
CA SER A 90 -12.32 -3.05 17.95
C SER A 90 -12.30 -4.06 16.80
N ARG A 91 -13.18 -3.90 15.79
CA ARG A 91 -13.25 -4.76 14.60
C ARG A 91 -12.11 -4.52 13.62
N LEU A 92 -11.43 -3.38 13.73
CA LEU A 92 -10.38 -2.96 12.81
C LEU A 92 -8.99 -2.97 13.43
N ARG A 93 -8.83 -3.30 14.72
CA ARG A 93 -7.51 -3.33 15.38
C ARG A 93 -6.54 -4.28 14.67
N ASP A 94 -6.94 -5.53 14.50
CA ASP A 94 -6.12 -6.55 13.83
C ASP A 94 -5.83 -6.15 12.37
N PHE A 95 -6.81 -5.52 11.71
CA PHE A 95 -6.62 -4.99 10.36
C PHE A 95 -5.60 -3.85 10.32
N ALA A 96 -5.66 -2.92 11.29
CA ALA A 96 -4.73 -1.80 11.37
C ALA A 96 -3.30 -2.29 11.60
N ASP A 97 -3.09 -3.24 12.51
CA ASP A 97 -1.77 -3.82 12.77
C ASP A 97 -1.25 -4.59 11.56
N TYR A 98 -2.12 -5.36 10.89
CA TYR A 98 -1.78 -5.96 9.61
C TYR A 98 -1.36 -4.92 8.57
N PHE A 99 -2.16 -3.87 8.39
CA PHE A 99 -1.94 -2.87 7.35
C PHE A 99 -0.60 -2.14 7.59
N TYR A 100 -0.32 -1.81 8.84
CA TYR A 100 0.96 -1.24 9.27
C TYR A 100 2.14 -2.19 9.00
N SER A 101 1.98 -3.50 9.19
CA SER A 101 3.11 -4.45 9.02
C SER A 101 3.46 -4.79 7.58
N GLN A 102 2.58 -4.52 6.61
CA GLN A 102 2.74 -4.97 5.23
C GLN A 102 2.89 -3.84 4.22
N TRP A 103 2.32 -2.68 4.52
CA TRP A 103 2.24 -1.56 3.59
C TRP A 103 3.07 -0.36 4.07
N LEU A 104 3.85 -0.54 5.15
CA LEU A 104 4.99 0.26 5.61
C LEU A 104 6.23 -0.62 5.61
#